data_AF-A0A109KGA8-F1
#
_entry.id   AF-A0A109KGA8-F1
#
_cell.length_a   1.000
_cell.length_b   1.000
_cell.length_c   1.000
_cell.angle_alpha   90.00
_cell.angle_beta   90.00
_cell.angle_gamma   90.00
#
_symmetry.space_group_name_H-M   'P 1'
#
loop_
_entity.id
_entity.type
_entity.pdbx_description
1 polymer ?
#
loop_
_entity_poly.entity_id
_entity_poly.type
_entity_poly.pdbx_seq_one_letter_code
_entity_poly.pdbx_strand_id
1 'polypeptide(L)'
;MTTPSNLTEEYIFAHDLRPASAKIYRASTKALLKHFRTASVEEIDHRAVLTWRKKVLENGLSKRSWNTYSNHLRTVWGYAIEHGLMTHTTINPFKKTSVIPPKRASKTINGDAIQRARNWLISLVGQERCTHERSQITPAWFWLSVFEMFYYTA
;
A
#
# COMPACT_ATOMS: atom_id res chain seq x y z
N MET A 1 -7.25 -10.17 -29.18
CA MET A 1 -7.38 -10.70 -27.80
C MET A 1 -7.32 -9.54 -26.83
N THR A 2 -8.37 -9.35 -26.02
CA THR A 2 -8.42 -8.29 -25.01
C THR A 2 -7.47 -8.64 -23.87
N THR A 3 -6.49 -7.77 -23.61
CA THR A 3 -5.50 -7.99 -22.54
C THR A 3 -5.88 -7.25 -21.26
N PRO A 4 -5.39 -7.66 -20.08
CA PRO A 4 -5.58 -6.91 -18.84
C PRO A 4 -5.13 -5.45 -18.91
N SER A 5 -4.05 -5.18 -19.68
CA SER A 5 -3.54 -3.82 -19.88
C SER A 5 -4.54 -2.96 -20.66
N ASN A 6 -5.11 -3.49 -21.73
CA ASN A 6 -6.09 -2.77 -22.54
C ASN A 6 -7.33 -2.41 -21.72
N LEU A 7 -7.88 -3.35 -20.94
CA LEU A 7 -9.02 -3.07 -20.07
C LEU A 7 -8.70 -1.99 -19.01
N THR A 8 -7.47 -1.98 -18.52
CA THR A 8 -7.05 -0.99 -17.51
C THR A 8 -6.98 0.40 -18.12
N GLU A 9 -6.40 0.53 -19.32
CA GLU A 9 -6.35 1.82 -20.02
C GLU A 9 -7.74 2.26 -20.48
N GLU A 10 -8.61 1.35 -20.92
CA GLU A 10 -10.00 1.65 -21.27
C GLU A 10 -10.76 2.20 -20.06
N TYR A 11 -10.64 1.57 -18.89
CA TYR A 11 -11.24 2.06 -17.66
C TYR A 11 -10.69 3.43 -17.25
N ILE A 12 -9.37 3.64 -17.34
CA ILE A 12 -8.73 4.93 -17.02
C ILE A 12 -9.17 6.01 -18.02
N PHE A 13 -9.34 5.67 -19.30
CA PHE A 13 -9.79 6.61 -20.33
C PHE A 13 -11.25 7.01 -20.12
N ALA A 14 -12.11 6.05 -19.77
CA ALA A 14 -13.52 6.30 -19.53
C ALA A 14 -13.82 7.09 -18.25
N HIS A 15 -12.84 7.26 -17.35
CA HIS A 15 -13.04 7.91 -16.04
C HIS A 15 -12.01 9.01 -15.80
N ASP A 16 -12.44 10.17 -15.32
CA ASP A 16 -11.54 11.26 -14.90
C ASP A 16 -10.85 10.93 -13.56
N LEU A 17 -9.82 10.08 -13.62
CA LEU A 17 -9.04 9.66 -12.47
C LEU A 17 -7.87 10.61 -12.22
N ARG A 18 -7.64 10.93 -10.94
CA ARG A 18 -6.38 11.58 -10.52
C ARG A 18 -5.17 10.78 -11.04
N PRO A 19 -4.08 11.44 -11.50
CA PRO A 19 -2.91 10.74 -12.01
C PRO A 19 -2.32 9.69 -11.05
N ALA A 20 -2.36 9.97 -9.74
CA ALA A 20 -1.92 9.04 -8.71
C ALA A 20 -2.76 7.75 -8.65
N SER A 21 -4.09 7.85 -8.86
CA SER A 21 -4.99 6.70 -8.89
C SER A 21 -4.74 5.83 -10.11
N ALA A 22 -4.62 6.45 -11.30
CA ALA A 22 -4.29 5.74 -12.54
C ALA A 22 -2.99 4.93 -12.42
N LYS A 23 -1.98 5.48 -11.73
CA LYS A 23 -0.72 4.77 -11.44
C LYS A 23 -0.93 3.49 -10.62
N ILE A 24 -1.87 3.47 -9.69
CA ILE A 24 -2.17 2.29 -8.86
C ILE A 24 -2.90 1.22 -9.68
N TYR A 25 -3.84 1.61 -10.55
CA TYR A 25 -4.48 0.69 -11.49
C TYR A 25 -3.42 0.00 -12.38
N ARG A 26 -2.56 0.79 -13.05
CA ARG A 26 -1.46 0.27 -13.87
C ARG A 26 -0.51 -0.64 -13.09
N ALA A 27 -0.16 -0.27 -11.86
CA ALA A 27 0.70 -1.09 -11.01
C ALA A 27 0.05 -2.43 -10.64
N SER A 28 -1.26 -2.43 -10.34
CA SER A 28 -2.02 -3.64 -10.04
C SER A 28 -2.08 -4.57 -11.26
N THR A 29 -2.31 -4.02 -12.44
CA THR A 29 -2.31 -4.76 -13.71
C THR A 29 -0.93 -5.29 -14.07
N LYS A 30 0.14 -4.51 -13.83
CA LYS A 30 1.52 -4.99 -13.99
C LYS A 30 1.82 -6.18 -13.07
N ALA A 31 1.35 -6.14 -11.82
CA ALA A 31 1.53 -7.25 -10.88
C ALA A 31 0.78 -8.52 -11.34
N LEU A 32 -0.41 -8.35 -11.91
CA LEU A 32 -1.19 -9.44 -12.53
C LEU A 32 -0.43 -10.05 -13.72
N LEU A 33 0.01 -9.22 -14.66
CA LEU A 33 0.74 -9.67 -15.86
C LEU A 33 2.08 -10.32 -15.51
N LYS A 34 2.75 -9.89 -14.43
CA LYS A 34 3.96 -10.59 -13.94
C LYS A 34 3.66 -12.03 -13.52
N HIS A 35 2.46 -12.31 -13.02
CA HIS A 35 2.07 -13.64 -12.57
C HIS A 35 1.51 -14.50 -13.71
N PHE A 36 0.53 -13.97 -14.45
CA PHE A 36 -0.19 -14.70 -15.50
C PHE A 36 0.44 -14.58 -16.89
N ARG A 37 1.48 -13.74 -17.04
CA ARG A 37 2.16 -13.47 -18.32
C ARG A 37 1.19 -12.92 -19.36
N THR A 38 1.18 -13.51 -20.56
CA THR A 38 0.37 -13.11 -21.71
C THR A 38 -1.03 -13.72 -21.68
N ALA A 39 -1.55 -14.04 -20.49
CA ALA A 39 -2.90 -14.59 -20.37
C ALA A 39 -3.94 -13.64 -20.94
N SER A 40 -4.87 -14.21 -21.69
CA SER A 40 -6.11 -13.52 -22.07
C SER A 40 -6.90 -13.19 -20.82
N VAL A 41 -7.67 -12.10 -20.87
CA VAL A 41 -8.56 -11.70 -19.77
C VAL A 41 -9.51 -12.82 -19.35
N GLU A 42 -9.94 -13.65 -20.30
CA GLU A 42 -10.90 -14.74 -20.08
C GLU A 42 -10.29 -16.02 -19.48
N GLU A 43 -8.96 -16.16 -19.55
CA GLU A 43 -8.25 -17.31 -18.96
C GLU A 43 -8.06 -17.15 -17.44
N ILE A 44 -8.28 -15.95 -16.92
CA ILE A 44 -8.10 -15.62 -15.51
C ILE A 44 -9.41 -15.90 -14.78
N ASP A 45 -9.56 -17.12 -14.29
CA ASP A 45 -10.71 -17.51 -13.48
C ASP A 45 -10.54 -17.17 -11.98
N HIS A 46 -11.61 -17.35 -11.21
CA HIS A 46 -11.61 -17.06 -9.78
C HIS A 46 -10.61 -17.93 -9.00
N ARG A 47 -10.44 -19.20 -9.39
CA ARG A 47 -9.53 -20.15 -8.70
C ARG A 47 -8.06 -19.78 -8.92
N ALA A 48 -7.73 -19.34 -10.13
CA ALA A 48 -6.43 -18.83 -10.50
C ALA A 48 -6.08 -17.58 -9.67
N VAL A 49 -7.03 -16.64 -9.50
CA VAL A 49 -6.84 -15.46 -8.63
C VAL A 49 -6.62 -15.86 -7.17
N LEU A 50 -7.35 -16.84 -6.64
CA LEU A 50 -7.15 -17.34 -5.27
C LEU A 50 -5.78 -18.03 -5.10
N THR A 51 -5.31 -18.73 -6.13
CA THR A 51 -3.99 -19.38 -6.17
C THR A 51 -2.88 -18.33 -6.20
N TRP A 52 -3.04 -17.29 -7.03
CA TRP A 52 -2.15 -16.15 -7.09
C TRP A 52 -2.06 -15.45 -5.72
N ARG A 53 -3.22 -15.17 -5.10
CA ARG A 53 -3.31 -14.59 -3.75
C ARG A 53 -2.48 -15.37 -2.74
N LYS A 54 -2.68 -16.68 -2.66
CA LYS A 54 -1.96 -17.55 -1.73
C LYS A 54 -0.45 -17.42 -1.94
N LYS A 55 0.00 -17.57 -3.18
CA LYS A 55 1.42 -17.48 -3.56
C LYS A 55 2.06 -16.14 -3.18
N VAL A 56 1.43 -15.01 -3.49
CA VAL A 56 2.06 -13.70 -3.20
C VAL A 56 2.11 -13.39 -1.72
N LEU A 57 1.09 -13.81 -0.94
CA LEU A 57 1.09 -13.63 0.50
C LEU A 57 2.16 -14.51 1.18
N GLU A 58 2.32 -15.76 0.73
CA GLU A 58 3.39 -16.66 1.19
C GLU A 58 4.79 -16.10 0.85
N ASN A 59 4.91 -15.41 -0.28
CA ASN A 59 6.14 -14.73 -0.70
C ASN A 59 6.34 -13.34 -0.05
N GLY A 60 5.61 -13.03 1.03
CA GLY A 60 5.83 -11.82 1.83
C GLY A 60 5.09 -10.56 1.36
N LEU A 61 4.22 -10.63 0.35
CA LEU A 61 3.38 -9.50 0.00
C LEU A 61 2.44 -9.17 1.16
N SER A 62 2.36 -7.89 1.55
CA SER A 62 1.43 -7.50 2.61
C SER A 62 -0.03 -7.73 2.19
N LYS A 63 -0.86 -8.16 3.15
CA LYS A 63 -2.32 -8.29 2.98
C LYS A 63 -2.97 -7.01 2.45
N ARG A 64 -2.44 -5.83 2.80
CA ARG A 64 -2.92 -4.54 2.30
C ARG A 64 -2.59 -4.36 0.84
N SER A 65 -1.35 -4.64 0.43
CA SER A 65 -0.93 -4.57 -0.97
C SER A 65 -1.76 -5.51 -1.85
N TRP A 66 -2.03 -6.74 -1.38
CA TRP A 66 -2.96 -7.64 -2.05
C TRP A 66 -4.35 -7.02 -2.22
N ASN A 67 -4.94 -6.49 -1.15
CA ASN A 67 -6.26 -5.88 -1.22
C ASN A 67 -6.29 -4.69 -2.18
N THR A 68 -5.22 -3.89 -2.23
CA THR A 68 -5.07 -2.84 -3.25
C THR A 68 -5.15 -3.44 -4.65
N TYR A 69 -4.34 -4.45 -4.97
CA TYR A 69 -4.37 -5.07 -6.29
C TYR A 69 -5.75 -5.67 -6.62
N SER A 70 -6.28 -6.50 -5.72
CA SER A 70 -7.58 -7.15 -5.86
C SER A 70 -8.72 -6.15 -6.08
N ASN A 71 -8.76 -5.04 -5.33
CA ASN A 71 -9.82 -4.04 -5.49
C ASN A 71 -9.75 -3.28 -6.81
N HIS A 72 -8.55 -2.88 -7.25
CA HIS A 72 -8.38 -2.17 -8.52
C HIS A 72 -8.72 -3.08 -9.69
N LEU A 73 -8.22 -4.32 -9.68
CA LEU A 73 -8.51 -5.31 -10.72
C LEU A 73 -9.98 -5.74 -10.72
N ARG A 74 -10.60 -5.88 -9.54
CA ARG A 74 -12.06 -6.09 -9.43
C ARG A 74 -12.84 -4.97 -10.09
N THR A 75 -12.39 -3.72 -9.94
CA THR A 75 -13.07 -2.58 -10.56
C THR A 75 -12.94 -2.62 -12.08
N VAL A 76 -11.72 -2.85 -12.60
CA VAL A 76 -11.46 -2.98 -14.05
C VAL A 76 -12.27 -4.12 -14.67
N TRP A 77 -12.29 -5.31 -14.06
CA TRP A 77 -13.10 -6.44 -14.55
C TRP A 77 -14.60 -6.17 -14.42
N GLY A 78 -15.02 -5.43 -13.40
CA GLY A 78 -16.43 -5.05 -13.23
C GLY A 78 -16.90 -4.17 -14.38
N TYR A 79 -16.13 -3.13 -14.67
CA TYR A 79 -16.37 -2.24 -15.82
C TYR A 79 -16.40 -3.02 -17.14
N ALA A 80 -15.45 -3.91 -17.37
CA ALA A 80 -15.37 -4.69 -18.60
C ALA A 80 -16.57 -5.64 -18.79
N ILE A 81 -17.04 -6.28 -17.72
CA ILE A 81 -18.24 -7.13 -17.76
C ILE A 81 -19.50 -6.29 -18.02
N GLU A 82 -19.63 -5.15 -17.33
CA GLU A 82 -20.78 -4.25 -17.46
C GLU A 82 -20.93 -3.68 -18.88
N HIS A 83 -19.82 -3.39 -19.55
CA HIS A 83 -19.80 -2.82 -20.91
C HIS A 83 -19.64 -3.87 -22.02
N GLY A 84 -19.72 -5.17 -21.69
CA GLY A 84 -19.64 -6.24 -22.70
C GLY A 84 -18.28 -6.34 -23.40
N LEU A 85 -17.19 -5.89 -22.77
CA LEU A 85 -15.82 -5.97 -23.31
C LEU A 85 -15.21 -7.38 -23.23
N MET A 86 -15.95 -8.32 -22.64
CA MET A 86 -15.58 -9.73 -22.45
C MET A 86 -16.72 -10.60 -22.98
N THR A 87 -16.39 -11.65 -23.73
CA THR A 87 -17.37 -12.46 -24.46
C THR A 87 -17.95 -13.57 -23.58
N HIS A 88 -17.09 -14.23 -22.78
CA HIS A 88 -17.46 -15.45 -22.05
C HIS A 88 -17.48 -15.29 -20.54
N THR A 89 -16.81 -14.29 -20.00
CA THR A 89 -16.73 -14.11 -18.55
C THR A 89 -17.88 -13.23 -18.04
N THR A 90 -18.82 -13.84 -17.32
CA THR A 90 -19.95 -13.13 -16.70
C THR A 90 -19.73 -12.84 -15.21
N ILE A 91 -18.77 -13.52 -14.58
CA ILE A 91 -18.46 -13.40 -13.15
C ILE A 91 -17.07 -12.82 -12.97
N ASN A 92 -16.98 -11.73 -12.21
CA ASN A 92 -15.71 -11.09 -11.90
C ASN A 92 -14.79 -12.00 -11.06
N PRO A 93 -13.58 -12.37 -11.55
CA PRO A 93 -12.70 -13.33 -10.90
C PRO A 93 -12.08 -12.77 -9.61
N PHE A 94 -12.12 -11.45 -9.38
CA PHE A 94 -11.64 -10.82 -8.15
C PHE A 94 -12.74 -10.65 -7.08
N LYS A 95 -13.98 -11.06 -7.35
CA LYS A 95 -15.07 -11.02 -6.36
C LYS A 95 -14.69 -11.85 -5.13
N LYS A 96 -14.86 -11.28 -3.92
CA LYS A 96 -14.56 -11.95 -2.63
C LYS A 96 -13.11 -12.47 -2.48
N THR A 97 -12.12 -11.84 -3.12
CA THR A 97 -10.70 -12.26 -2.97
C THR A 97 -9.92 -11.48 -1.92
N SER A 98 -10.49 -10.41 -1.35
CA SER A 98 -9.86 -9.62 -0.28
C SER A 98 -9.57 -10.45 0.98
N VAL A 99 -8.59 -10.02 1.76
CA VAL A 99 -8.18 -10.67 3.02
C VAL A 99 -8.20 -9.65 4.16
N ILE A 100 -8.31 -10.12 5.40
CA ILE A 100 -8.30 -9.24 6.59
C ILE A 100 -6.85 -8.84 6.91
N PRO A 101 -6.47 -7.56 6.72
CA PRO A 101 -5.13 -7.10 7.06
C PRO A 101 -4.96 -6.99 8.58
N PRO A 102 -3.73 -7.07 9.11
CA PRO A 102 -3.49 -6.78 10.52
C PRO A 102 -3.89 -5.35 10.86
N LYS A 103 -4.37 -5.15 12.10
CA LYS A 103 -4.74 -3.83 12.64
C LYS A 103 -3.58 -2.86 12.43
N ARG A 104 -3.89 -1.66 11.96
CA ARG A 104 -2.87 -0.60 11.87
C ARG A 104 -2.41 -0.26 13.29
N ALA A 105 -1.10 -0.15 13.47
CA ALA A 105 -0.57 0.61 14.58
C ALA A 105 -1.18 2.02 14.51
N SER A 106 -1.52 2.57 15.67
CA SER A 106 -2.00 3.94 15.75
C SER A 106 -0.99 4.86 15.08
N LYS A 107 -1.47 5.79 14.25
CA LYS A 107 -0.64 6.90 13.77
C LYS A 107 -0.39 7.93 14.87
N THR A 108 -1.24 7.92 15.90
CA THR A 108 -1.13 8.78 17.07
C THR A 108 -0.17 8.14 18.07
N ILE A 109 0.89 8.87 18.42
CA ILE A 109 1.81 8.50 19.48
C ILE A 109 1.14 8.84 20.81
N ASN A 110 1.20 7.93 21.79
CA ASN A 110 0.67 8.19 23.14
C ASN A 110 1.46 9.35 23.79
N GLY A 111 0.76 10.29 24.44
CA GLY A 111 1.37 11.41 25.17
C GLY A 111 2.46 11.00 26.14
N ASP A 112 2.30 9.87 26.84
CA ASP A 112 3.34 9.37 27.75
C ASP A 112 4.63 8.99 27.02
N ALA A 113 4.52 8.44 25.81
CA ALA A 113 5.67 8.10 24.99
C ALA A 113 6.39 9.37 24.49
N ILE A 114 5.62 10.41 24.16
CA ILE A 114 6.16 11.74 23.79
C ILE A 114 6.92 12.33 24.97
N GLN A 115 6.33 12.34 26.17
CA GLN A 115 6.96 12.89 27.37
C GLN A 115 8.23 12.12 27.77
N ARG A 116 8.21 10.79 27.67
CA ARG A 116 9.41 9.96 27.91
C ARG A 116 10.52 10.28 26.91
N ALA A 117 10.20 10.39 25.62
CA ALA A 117 11.18 10.74 24.59
C ALA A 117 11.78 12.13 24.84
N ARG A 118 10.95 13.12 25.21
CA ARG A 118 11.38 14.47 25.57
C ARG A 118 12.33 14.47 26.77
N ASN A 119 11.94 13.82 27.86
CA ASN A 119 12.76 13.73 29.07
C ASN A 119 14.10 13.02 28.80
N TRP A 120 14.07 12.00 27.95
CA TRP A 120 15.29 11.31 27.54
C TRP A 120 16.24 12.24 26.76
N LEU A 121 15.74 13.00 25.77
CA LEU A 121 16.55 13.99 25.06
C LEU A 121 17.12 15.07 25.99
N ILE A 122 16.33 15.57 26.96
CA ILE A 122 16.79 16.50 27.99
C ILE A 122 17.95 15.89 28.81
N SER A 123 17.82 14.62 29.20
CA SER A 123 18.89 13.89 29.90
C SER A 123 20.17 13.79 29.06
N LEU A 124 20.07 13.54 27.75
CA LEU A 124 21.23 13.47 26.87
C LEU A 124 21.92 14.83 26.74
N VAL A 125 21.16 15.93 26.67
CA VAL A 125 21.72 17.29 26.70
C VAL A 125 22.48 17.54 28.01
N GLY A 126 21.90 17.13 29.15
CA GLY A 126 22.56 17.22 30.45
C GLY A 126 23.86 16.41 30.48
N GLN A 127 23.84 15.18 29.96
CA GLN A 127 25.01 14.32 29.87
C GLN A 127 26.15 14.97 29.06
N GLU A 128 25.88 15.42 27.83
CA GLU A 128 26.91 16.05 26.97
C GLU A 128 27.52 17.30 27.62
N ARG A 129 26.71 18.07 28.36
CA ARG A 129 27.18 19.27 29.09
C ARG A 129 28.07 18.92 30.27
N CYS A 130 27.74 17.86 31.02
CA CYS A 130 28.46 17.48 32.23
C CYS A 130 29.74 16.69 31.92
N THR A 131 29.73 15.82 30.91
CA THR A 131 30.87 14.95 30.59
C THR A 131 31.77 15.52 29.50
N HIS A 132 31.28 16.48 28.71
CA HIS A 132 31.92 16.93 27.47
C HIS A 132 32.15 15.82 26.43
N GLU A 133 31.48 14.67 26.59
CA GLU A 133 31.50 13.55 25.67
C GLU A 133 30.21 13.49 24.85
N ARG A 134 30.26 12.73 23.75
CA ARG A 134 29.10 12.50 22.87
C ARG A 134 28.09 11.57 23.54
N SER A 135 26.82 11.93 23.51
CA SER A 135 25.74 11.04 23.91
C SER A 135 25.32 10.09 22.78
N GLN A 136 24.40 9.16 23.05
CA GLN A 136 23.92 8.21 22.04
C GLN A 136 23.34 8.91 20.79
N ILE A 137 22.77 10.10 20.95
CA ILE A 137 22.27 10.94 19.86
C ILE A 137 22.94 12.32 19.98
N THR A 138 23.93 12.58 19.12
CA THR A 138 24.75 13.80 19.17
C THR A 138 24.55 14.67 17.92
N PRO A 139 24.46 16.02 18.03
CA PRO A 139 24.39 16.75 19.30
C PRO A 139 22.98 16.68 19.89
N ALA A 140 22.87 16.32 21.17
CA ALA A 140 21.57 16.10 21.81
C ALA A 140 20.69 17.35 21.78
N TRP A 141 21.30 18.55 21.89
CA TRP A 141 20.57 19.82 21.89
C TRP A 141 19.85 20.08 20.57
N PHE A 142 20.44 19.66 19.44
CA PHE A 142 19.84 19.84 18.12
C PHE A 142 18.60 18.97 17.99
N TRP A 143 18.70 17.69 18.38
CA TRP A 143 17.57 16.75 18.29
C TRP A 143 16.46 17.07 19.28
N LEU A 144 16.79 17.58 20.47
CA LEU A 144 15.80 18.17 21.37
C LEU A 144 15.08 19.35 20.69
N SER A 145 15.81 20.27 20.06
CA SER A 145 15.21 21.43 19.38
C SER A 145 14.27 21.03 18.23
N VAL A 146 14.69 20.04 17.42
CA VAL A 146 13.84 19.48 16.36
C VAL A 146 12.59 18.81 16.95
N PHE A 147 12.75 18.06 18.04
CA PHE A 147 11.63 17.43 18.74
C PHE A 147 10.61 18.47 19.25
N GLU A 148 11.08 19.51 19.94
CA GLU A 148 10.23 20.60 20.46
C GLU A 148 9.50 21.32 19.33
N MET A 149 10.20 21.61 18.22
CA MET A 149 9.58 22.23 17.05
C MET A 149 8.39 21.41 16.55
N PHE A 150 8.56 20.10 16.34
CA PHE A 150 7.45 19.24 15.95
C PHE A 150 6.38 19.11 17.03
N TYR A 151 6.75 19.08 18.31
CA TYR A 151 5.80 18.98 19.41
C TYR A 151 4.83 20.18 19.48
N TYR A 152 5.30 21.39 19.18
CA TYR A 152 4.47 22.60 19.25
C TYR A 152 3.84 23.02 17.91
N THR A 153 4.31 22.48 16.77
CA THR A 153 3.87 22.94 15.44
C THR A 153 3.18 21.90 14.57
N ALA A 154 3.18 20.61 14.97
CA ALA A 154 2.48 19.53 14.25
C ALA A 154 1.10 19.24 14.84
#